data_AF-A0A8T7EQB9-F1
#
_entry.id   AF-A0A8T7EQB9-F1
#
_cell.length_a   1.000
_cell.length_b   1.000
_cell.length_c   1.000
_cell.angle_alpha   90.00
_cell.angle_beta   90.00
_cell.angle_gamma   90.00
#
_symmetry.space_group_name_H-M   'P 1'
#
loop_
_entity.id
_entity.type
_entity.pdbx_description
1 polymer ?
#
loop_
_entity_poly.entity_id
_entity_poly.type
_entity_poly.pdbx_seq_one_letter_code
_entity_poly.pdbx_strand_id
1 'polypeptide(L)'
;MMEEPSFEPKMDVKQFWLQVGRNLRKKREEHGLTQLDIAVFLECDDSLISKWERATSFPGLGDIWKLSNFYQCSFDELLGENGAHGQPPFSQNQDVPHIQFSRIDTSNHLKTPSDAQDVEYGIDILKASIAGNTVEELYKIIEKSRYEGNRDALFALLRAVVISGEIAFTHVPFATRLQEQLIERFPQLKGSVHVVDLPENMIEETLPPELLAWAAAHFVLSKLNKPSRVGLGYGYTLHRMCLIAPPKVQQFNGTRWIPLITYSGEEEVTINSANYLAALMKYRHHKSIAAYLPYVSPETRPSHKQLEDIRRDWELLDVAFVGGYGWDKTTNFRVATSYRRIYRKLENAGQIATVAGEFLGHILDKGGATLSEDETDLATTRIPLEDVQRCARNGKVYFVGGGVQKTPVVRAALEMRYINGLITECGLARELLK
;
A
#
# COMPACT_ATOMS: atom_id res chain seq x y z
N MET A 1 -27.35 -34.82 44.53
CA MET A 1 -28.23 -33.90 43.78
C MET A 1 -27.70 -32.50 44.00
N MET A 2 -26.92 -31.98 43.06
CA MET A 2 -26.60 -30.55 43.02
C MET A 2 -27.62 -29.91 42.08
N GLU A 3 -28.39 -28.94 42.59
CA GLU A 3 -29.30 -28.13 41.78
C GLU A 3 -28.48 -27.28 40.81
N GLU A 4 -28.79 -27.38 39.52
CA GLU A 4 -28.26 -26.45 38.52
C GLU A 4 -28.90 -25.07 38.73
N PRO A 5 -28.11 -23.98 38.70
CA PRO A 5 -28.64 -22.63 38.86
C PRO A 5 -29.49 -22.27 37.62
N SER A 6 -30.77 -22.00 37.84
CA SER A 6 -31.69 -21.52 36.81
C SER A 6 -31.24 -20.15 36.30
N PHE A 7 -30.76 -20.10 35.06
CA PHE A 7 -30.46 -18.85 34.37
C PHE A 7 -31.76 -18.16 33.96
N GLU A 8 -32.22 -17.19 34.75
CA GLU A 8 -33.23 -16.23 34.30
C GLU A 8 -32.54 -15.10 33.51
N PRO A 9 -32.77 -14.97 32.19
CA PRO A 9 -32.20 -13.87 31.42
C PRO A 9 -32.78 -12.54 31.89
N LYS A 10 -31.91 -11.66 32.40
CA LYS A 10 -32.24 -10.34 32.99
C LYS A 10 -32.81 -9.29 32.02
N MET A 11 -33.02 -9.61 30.74
CA MET A 11 -33.53 -8.65 29.76
C MET A 11 -34.42 -9.32 28.72
N ASP A 12 -35.64 -8.78 28.54
CA ASP A 12 -36.54 -9.15 27.45
C ASP A 12 -35.84 -8.82 26.11
N VAL A 13 -35.60 -9.85 25.30
CA VAL A 13 -34.94 -9.75 23.97
C VAL A 13 -35.61 -8.69 23.10
N LYS A 14 -36.93 -8.51 23.25
CA LYS A 14 -37.66 -7.48 22.51
C LYS A 14 -37.28 -6.06 22.96
N GLN A 15 -37.10 -5.85 24.27
CA GLN A 15 -36.67 -4.56 24.81
C GLN A 15 -35.24 -4.21 24.43
N PHE A 16 -34.36 -5.20 24.39
CA PHE A 16 -32.99 -5.04 23.91
C PHE A 16 -32.97 -4.48 22.48
N TRP A 17 -33.65 -5.14 21.54
CA TRP A 17 -33.64 -4.69 20.16
C TRP A 17 -34.37 -3.37 19.91
N LEU A 18 -35.39 -3.05 20.72
CA LEU A 18 -35.99 -1.72 20.74
C LEU A 18 -34.99 -0.63 21.14
N GLN A 19 -34.08 -0.93 22.08
CA GLN A 19 -33.01 -0.01 22.45
C GLN A 19 -31.99 0.16 21.32
N VAL A 20 -31.54 -0.94 20.70
CA VAL A 20 -30.61 -0.90 19.57
C VAL A 20 -31.19 -0.06 18.42
N GLY A 21 -32.45 -0.28 18.05
CA GLY A 21 -33.12 0.50 17.00
C GLY A 21 -33.15 2.01 17.28
N ARG A 22 -33.40 2.40 18.54
CA ARG A 22 -33.34 3.81 18.97
C ARG A 22 -31.93 4.38 18.88
N ASN A 23 -30.90 3.63 19.29
CA ASN A 23 -29.52 4.06 19.23
C ASN A 23 -29.05 4.28 17.79
N LEU A 24 -29.39 3.36 16.88
CA LEU A 24 -29.10 3.49 15.45
C LEU A 24 -29.73 4.75 14.85
N ARG A 25 -31.02 4.97 15.14
CA ARG A 25 -31.72 6.17 14.70
C ARG A 25 -31.06 7.45 15.23
N LYS A 26 -30.71 7.47 16.52
CA LYS A 26 -30.05 8.60 17.17
C LYS A 26 -28.70 8.90 16.52
N LYS A 27 -27.83 7.90 16.35
CA LYS A 27 -26.50 8.09 15.72
C LYS A 27 -26.66 8.57 14.27
N ARG A 28 -27.61 8.03 13.51
CA ARG A 28 -27.91 8.51 12.15
C ARG A 28 -28.31 9.99 12.13
N GLU A 29 -29.21 10.39 13.03
CA GLU A 29 -29.69 11.78 13.12
C GLU A 29 -28.59 12.75 13.60
N GLU A 30 -27.73 12.34 14.55
CA GLU A 30 -26.56 13.11 15.00
C GLU A 30 -25.56 13.40 13.86
N HIS A 31 -25.45 12.49 12.90
CA HIS A 31 -24.59 12.66 11.73
C HIS A 31 -25.30 13.36 10.55
N GLY A 32 -26.56 13.78 10.72
CA GLY A 32 -27.33 14.46 9.68
C GLY A 32 -27.70 13.58 8.48
N LEU A 33 -27.78 12.26 8.66
CA LEU A 33 -27.94 11.29 7.58
C LEU A 33 -29.40 10.82 7.43
N THR A 34 -29.77 10.48 6.19
CA THR A 34 -31.03 9.83 5.85
C THR A 34 -30.91 8.30 5.97
N GLN A 35 -32.04 7.60 6.06
CA GLN A 35 -32.04 6.12 6.06
C GLN A 35 -31.45 5.56 4.76
N LEU A 36 -31.65 6.26 3.63
CA LEU A 36 -31.07 5.91 2.34
C LEU A 36 -29.54 5.99 2.36
N ASP A 37 -28.95 6.98 3.03
CA ASP A 37 -27.49 7.12 3.12
C ASP A 37 -26.85 5.92 3.84
N ILE A 38 -27.50 5.43 4.90
CA ILE A 38 -27.05 4.25 5.65
C ILE A 38 -27.23 2.97 4.82
N ALA A 39 -28.34 2.88 4.08
CA ALA A 39 -28.63 1.74 3.21
C ALA A 39 -27.60 1.62 2.07
N VAL A 40 -27.24 2.75 1.45
CA VAL A 40 -26.17 2.82 0.45
C VAL A 40 -24.83 2.38 1.04
N PHE A 41 -24.49 2.84 2.25
CA PHE A 41 -23.26 2.43 2.92
C PHE A 41 -23.20 0.93 3.24
N LEU A 42 -24.32 0.34 3.64
CA LEU A 42 -24.40 -1.08 3.97
C LEU A 42 -24.66 -2.00 2.77
N GLU A 43 -24.86 -1.42 1.59
CA GLU A 43 -25.27 -2.12 0.36
C GLU A 43 -26.58 -2.90 0.55
N CYS A 44 -27.55 -2.29 1.24
CA CYS A 44 -28.86 -2.88 1.52
C CYS A 44 -30.02 -1.95 1.12
N ASP A 45 -31.25 -2.48 1.22
CA ASP A 45 -32.48 -1.74 0.93
C ASP A 45 -32.81 -0.77 2.09
N ASP A 46 -33.24 0.45 1.80
CA ASP A 46 -33.52 1.48 2.81
C ASP A 46 -34.68 1.11 3.73
N SER A 47 -35.60 0.27 3.27
CA SER A 47 -36.64 -0.31 4.12
C SER A 47 -36.07 -1.20 5.22
N LEU A 48 -34.86 -1.77 5.04
CA LEU A 48 -34.20 -2.57 6.06
C LEU A 48 -33.72 -1.72 7.23
N ILE A 49 -33.15 -0.54 6.96
CA ILE A 49 -32.74 0.43 7.98
C ILE A 49 -33.96 0.90 8.78
N SER A 50 -35.04 1.23 8.08
CA SER A 50 -36.31 1.60 8.70
C SER A 50 -36.90 0.48 9.59
N LYS A 51 -36.72 -0.79 9.21
CA LYS A 51 -37.16 -1.93 10.02
C LYS A 51 -36.29 -2.14 11.26
N TRP A 52 -34.98 -1.91 11.15
CA TRP A 52 -34.04 -1.97 12.29
C TRP A 52 -34.32 -0.87 13.30
N GLU A 53 -34.53 0.38 12.86
CA GLU A 53 -34.84 1.50 13.75
C GLU A 53 -36.17 1.33 14.51
N ARG A 54 -37.09 0.54 13.95
CA ARG A 54 -38.38 0.19 14.57
C ARG A 54 -38.37 -1.15 15.31
N ALA A 55 -37.23 -1.84 15.36
CA ALA A 55 -37.08 -3.18 15.93
C ALA A 55 -38.08 -4.21 15.36
N THR A 56 -38.42 -4.08 14.08
CA THR A 56 -39.27 -5.03 13.33
C THR A 56 -38.44 -6.08 12.57
N SER A 57 -37.16 -5.79 12.36
CA SER A 57 -36.10 -6.75 12.04
C SER A 57 -34.84 -6.30 12.77
N PHE A 58 -33.80 -7.15 12.78
CA PHE A 58 -32.59 -6.87 13.54
C PHE A 58 -31.36 -6.92 12.62
N PRO A 59 -30.37 -6.02 12.82
CA PRO A 59 -29.10 -6.09 12.12
C PRO A 59 -28.31 -7.33 12.56
N GLY A 60 -27.57 -7.92 11.63
CA GLY A 60 -26.60 -8.95 11.98
C GLY A 60 -25.38 -8.36 12.68
N LEU A 61 -24.54 -9.20 13.31
CA LEU A 61 -23.29 -8.75 13.92
C LEU A 61 -22.37 -8.02 12.94
N GLY A 62 -22.32 -8.47 11.69
CA GLY A 62 -21.55 -7.80 10.63
C GLY A 62 -22.07 -6.39 10.30
N ASP A 63 -23.38 -6.17 10.37
CA ASP A 63 -23.99 -4.86 10.13
C ASP A 63 -23.71 -3.92 11.30
N ILE A 64 -23.83 -4.43 12.53
CA ILE A 64 -23.49 -3.67 13.76
C ILE A 64 -22.02 -3.25 13.72
N TRP A 65 -21.11 -4.13 13.28
CA TRP A 65 -19.68 -3.81 13.11
C TRP A 65 -19.44 -2.71 12.09
N LYS A 66 -20.11 -2.78 10.93
CA LYS A 66 -20.00 -1.73 9.91
C LYS A 66 -20.52 -0.40 10.43
N LEU A 67 -21.66 -0.43 11.13
CA LEU A 67 -22.29 0.76 11.71
C LEU A 67 -21.46 1.37 12.84
N SER A 68 -20.82 0.54 13.68
CA SER A 68 -19.94 1.04 14.76
C SER A 68 -18.74 1.79 14.20
N ASN A 69 -18.12 1.26 13.13
CA ASN A 69 -17.04 1.94 12.42
C ASN A 69 -17.52 3.20 11.69
N PHE A 70 -18.71 3.14 11.08
CA PHE A 70 -19.27 4.26 10.34
C PHE A 70 -19.61 5.45 11.25
N TYR A 71 -20.26 5.18 12.38
CA TYR A 71 -20.63 6.20 13.37
C TYR A 71 -19.51 6.53 14.37
N GLN A 72 -18.34 5.89 14.25
CA GLN A 72 -17.19 6.07 15.16
C GLN A 72 -17.57 5.87 16.64
N CYS A 73 -18.31 4.80 16.93
CA CYS A 73 -18.80 4.48 18.28
C CYS A 73 -18.47 3.03 18.67
N SER A 74 -18.52 2.73 19.97
CA SER A 74 -18.32 1.35 20.43
C SER A 74 -19.52 0.46 20.09
N PHE A 75 -19.30 -0.85 20.14
CA PHE A 75 -20.40 -1.82 20.06
C PHE A 75 -21.41 -1.60 21.18
N ASP A 76 -20.91 -1.37 22.39
CA ASP A 76 -21.75 -1.18 23.58
C ASP A 76 -22.62 0.09 23.48
N GLU A 77 -22.11 1.15 22.85
CA GLU A 77 -22.89 2.35 22.55
C GLU A 77 -24.06 2.08 21.59
N LEU A 78 -23.88 1.21 20.60
CA LEU A 78 -24.97 0.80 19.71
C LEU A 78 -25.94 -0.17 20.39
N LEU A 79 -25.44 -1.08 21.22
CA LEU A 79 -26.22 -2.15 21.83
C LEU A 79 -26.93 -1.72 23.14
N GLY A 80 -26.50 -0.62 23.76
CA GLY A 80 -27.18 0.00 24.90
C GLY A 80 -26.77 -0.51 26.28
N GLU A 81 -25.55 -1.04 26.45
CA GLU A 81 -25.04 -1.35 27.79
C GLU A 81 -24.51 -0.08 28.48
N ASN A 82 -25.17 0.34 29.56
CA ASN A 82 -24.70 1.43 30.45
C ASN A 82 -23.54 0.95 31.35
N GLY A 83 -22.55 0.28 30.77
CA GLY A 83 -21.30 -0.10 31.43
C GLY A 83 -20.22 0.91 31.09
N ALA A 84 -19.58 1.48 32.11
CA ALA A 84 -18.42 2.35 31.98
C ALA A 84 -17.16 1.59 31.51
N HIS A 85 -17.24 0.98 30.33
CA HIS A 85 -16.10 0.51 29.56
C HIS A 85 -16.00 1.44 28.36
N GLY A 86 -15.29 2.54 28.61
CA GLY A 86 -15.13 3.62 27.66
C GLY A 86 -14.46 3.16 26.38
N GLN A 87 -14.76 3.94 25.34
CA GLN A 87 -13.99 4.13 24.11
C GLN A 87 -14.20 3.04 23.03
N PRO A 88 -14.57 3.41 21.78
CA PRO A 88 -14.60 2.46 20.65
C PRO A 88 -13.33 1.60 20.61
N PRO A 89 -13.35 0.40 19.99
CA PRO A 89 -12.17 -0.47 19.90
C PRO A 89 -10.95 0.17 19.20
N PHE A 90 -11.06 1.43 18.74
CA PHE A 90 -9.98 2.21 18.16
C PHE A 90 -9.86 3.66 18.68
N SER A 91 -10.42 4.00 19.83
CA SER A 91 -10.02 5.26 20.47
C SER A 91 -8.93 4.98 21.50
N GLN A 92 -7.74 5.46 21.13
CA GLN A 92 -6.61 5.83 21.98
C GLN A 92 -6.38 4.94 23.22
N ASN A 93 -5.86 3.74 23.00
CA ASN A 93 -5.05 3.06 24.02
C ASN A 93 -3.65 2.77 23.43
N GLN A 94 -2.63 3.29 24.10
CA GLN A 94 -1.21 3.23 23.75
C GLN A 94 -0.58 1.82 23.86
N ASP A 95 -1.37 0.76 24.01
CA ASP A 95 -0.88 -0.59 24.32
C ASP A 95 -1.32 -1.70 23.35
N VAL A 96 -1.89 -1.37 22.19
CA VAL A 96 -2.04 -2.34 21.09
C VAL A 96 -0.81 -2.20 20.18
N PRO A 97 -0.06 -3.28 19.85
CA PRO A 97 1.04 -3.16 18.90
C PRO A 97 0.51 -2.59 17.59
N HIS A 98 1.06 -1.42 17.21
CA HIS A 98 0.68 -0.63 16.04
C HIS A 98 0.65 -1.49 14.77
N ILE A 99 1.59 -2.42 14.57
CA ILE A 99 1.58 -3.41 13.46
C ILE A 99 1.41 -4.84 14.02
N GLN A 100 0.57 -5.64 13.37
CA GLN A 100 0.32 -7.04 13.73
C GLN A 100 0.59 -7.99 12.57
N PHE A 101 1.10 -9.18 12.90
CA PHE A 101 1.27 -10.29 11.98
C PHE A 101 0.92 -11.62 12.65
N SER A 102 0.54 -12.61 11.86
CA SER A 102 0.30 -13.97 12.29
C SER A 102 1.33 -14.91 11.68
N ARG A 103 1.68 -15.96 12.42
CA ARG A 103 2.51 -17.03 11.91
C ARG A 103 1.68 -17.97 11.04
N ILE A 104 2.22 -18.32 9.88
CA ILE A 104 1.71 -19.37 9.01
C ILE A 104 2.55 -20.60 9.32
N ASP A 105 1.89 -21.69 9.71
CA ASP A 105 2.59 -22.94 10.02
C ASP A 105 3.15 -23.57 8.74
N THR A 106 4.38 -23.21 8.42
CA THR A 106 5.18 -23.77 7.32
C THR A 106 6.27 -24.72 7.82
N SER A 107 6.20 -25.14 9.10
CA SER A 107 7.24 -25.91 9.79
C SER A 107 7.67 -27.19 9.07
N ASN A 108 6.80 -27.76 8.22
CA ASN A 108 7.10 -28.94 7.39
C ASN A 108 7.96 -28.66 6.15
N HIS A 109 8.27 -27.39 5.81
CA HIS A 109 9.01 -27.00 4.60
C HIS A 109 10.45 -26.58 4.85
N LEU A 110 10.83 -26.31 6.09
CA LEU A 110 12.20 -25.96 6.45
C LEU A 110 13.06 -27.24 6.53
N LYS A 111 14.09 -27.31 5.68
CA LYS A 111 14.85 -28.55 5.46
C LYS A 111 15.88 -28.84 6.54
N THR A 112 16.33 -27.82 7.28
CA THR A 112 17.35 -27.99 8.33
C THR A 112 16.95 -27.28 9.63
N PRO A 113 17.37 -27.78 10.81
CA PRO A 113 17.20 -27.09 12.09
C PRO A 113 17.79 -25.68 12.09
N SER A 114 18.85 -25.48 11.30
CA SER A 114 19.51 -24.20 11.07
C SER A 114 18.58 -23.17 10.42
N ASP A 115 17.85 -23.58 9.37
CA ASP A 115 16.95 -22.68 8.65
C ASP A 115 15.75 -22.29 9.52
N ALA A 116 15.24 -23.22 10.32
CA ALA A 116 14.19 -22.93 11.29
C ALA A 116 14.66 -21.91 12.34
N GLN A 117 15.89 -22.07 12.84
CA GLN A 117 16.45 -21.16 13.84
C GLN A 117 16.64 -19.74 13.27
N ASP A 118 17.10 -19.61 12.02
CA ASP A 118 17.22 -18.32 11.34
C ASP A 118 15.87 -17.61 11.19
N VAL A 119 14.81 -18.36 10.88
CA VAL A 119 13.46 -17.78 10.82
C VAL A 119 13.00 -17.31 12.20
N GLU A 120 13.24 -18.06 13.28
CA GLU A 120 12.92 -17.61 14.64
C GLU A 120 13.65 -16.30 14.98
N TYR A 121 14.95 -16.22 14.69
CA TYR A 121 15.70 -14.96 14.88
C TYR A 121 15.11 -13.82 14.05
N GLY A 122 14.72 -14.09 12.79
CA GLY A 122 14.03 -13.13 11.94
C GLY A 122 12.70 -12.65 12.53
N ILE A 123 11.89 -13.55 13.11
CA ILE A 123 10.63 -13.21 13.80
C ILE A 123 10.91 -12.33 15.03
N ASP A 124 11.92 -12.65 15.82
CA ASP A 124 12.27 -11.87 17.01
C ASP A 124 12.78 -10.47 16.63
N ILE A 125 13.61 -10.36 15.59
CA ILE A 125 14.06 -9.08 15.03
C ILE A 125 12.86 -8.27 14.53
N LEU A 126 11.91 -8.90 13.83
CA LEU A 126 10.69 -8.26 13.36
C LEU A 126 9.86 -7.70 14.53
N LYS A 127 9.61 -8.52 15.57
CA LYS A 127 8.85 -8.08 16.75
C LYS A 127 9.51 -6.90 17.44
N ALA A 128 10.83 -6.97 17.63
CA ALA A 128 11.58 -5.89 18.26
C ALA A 128 11.62 -4.62 17.40
N SER A 129 11.75 -4.74 16.07
CA SER A 129 11.71 -3.59 15.16
C SER A 129 10.32 -2.95 15.11
N ILE A 130 9.26 -3.75 15.19
CA ILE A 130 7.89 -3.25 15.36
C ILE A 130 7.82 -2.51 16.70
N ALA A 131 8.27 -3.10 17.81
CA ALA A 131 8.25 -2.45 19.12
C ALA A 131 9.04 -1.12 19.23
N GLY A 132 9.77 -0.70 18.18
CA GLY A 132 10.49 0.56 18.15
C GLY A 132 11.86 0.50 18.83
N ASN A 133 12.40 -0.71 19.00
CA ASN A 133 13.74 -0.91 19.54
C ASN A 133 14.80 -0.28 18.64
N THR A 134 15.88 0.20 19.23
CA THR A 134 16.99 0.79 18.45
C THR A 134 17.77 -0.30 17.73
N VAL A 135 18.54 0.11 16.72
CA VAL A 135 19.40 -0.80 15.96
C VAL A 135 20.38 -1.55 16.87
N GLU A 136 20.92 -0.90 17.91
CA GLU A 136 21.79 -1.52 18.90
C GLU A 136 21.08 -2.62 19.71
N GLU A 137 19.81 -2.42 20.05
CA GLU A 137 19.01 -3.41 20.75
C GLU A 137 18.68 -4.62 19.86
N LEU A 138 18.46 -4.37 18.57
CA LEU A 138 18.27 -5.44 17.58
C LEU A 138 19.55 -6.26 17.39
N TYR A 139 20.74 -5.63 17.43
CA TYR A 139 22.01 -6.35 17.36
C TYR A 139 22.24 -7.30 18.55
N LYS A 140 21.69 -7.01 19.74
CA LYS A 140 21.76 -7.94 20.89
C LYS A 140 21.02 -9.26 20.63
N ILE A 141 20.09 -9.29 19.67
CA ILE A 141 19.44 -10.53 19.21
C ILE A 141 20.41 -11.32 18.33
N ILE A 142 21.16 -10.63 17.46
CA ILE A 142 22.18 -11.22 16.58
C ILE A 142 23.36 -11.79 17.36
N GLU A 143 23.81 -11.13 18.43
CA GLU A 143 24.87 -11.62 19.30
C GLU A 143 24.57 -12.99 19.93
N LYS A 144 23.29 -13.34 20.05
CA LYS A 144 22.83 -14.65 20.56
C LYS A 144 22.60 -15.68 19.45
N SER A 145 22.89 -15.31 18.20
CA SER A 145 22.75 -16.16 17.03
C SER A 145 24.11 -16.68 16.57
N ARG A 146 24.09 -17.62 15.63
CA ARG A 146 25.31 -18.09 14.94
C ARG A 146 26.01 -17.02 14.10
N TYR A 147 25.41 -15.84 13.94
CA TYR A 147 25.93 -14.70 13.19
C TYR A 147 26.56 -13.64 14.09
N GLU A 148 26.98 -14.01 15.30
CA GLU A 148 27.70 -13.12 16.22
C GLU A 148 28.82 -12.34 15.49
N GLY A 149 28.87 -11.03 15.70
CA GLY A 149 29.84 -10.13 15.05
C GLY A 149 29.52 -9.76 13.60
N ASN A 150 28.52 -10.36 12.96
CA ASN A 150 28.10 -10.04 11.59
C ASN A 150 26.89 -9.09 11.58
N ARG A 151 27.16 -7.80 11.42
CA ARG A 151 26.10 -6.78 11.38
C ARG A 151 25.17 -6.90 10.17
N ASP A 152 25.64 -7.45 9.05
CA ASP A 152 24.82 -7.61 7.84
C ASP A 152 23.75 -8.70 7.99
N ALA A 153 23.94 -9.62 8.96
CA ALA A 153 23.00 -10.70 9.23
C ALA A 153 21.62 -10.21 9.70
N LEU A 154 21.56 -9.04 10.35
CA LEU A 154 20.31 -8.43 10.81
C LEU A 154 19.31 -8.25 9.65
N PHE A 155 19.76 -7.63 8.56
CA PHE A 155 18.93 -7.39 7.38
C PHE A 155 18.62 -8.68 6.63
N ALA A 156 19.57 -9.62 6.59
CA ALA A 156 19.38 -10.91 5.93
C ALA A 156 18.29 -11.74 6.62
N LEU A 157 18.33 -11.84 7.95
CA LEU A 157 17.34 -12.60 8.73
C LEU A 157 15.96 -11.94 8.69
N LEU A 158 15.90 -10.61 8.76
CA LEU A 158 14.64 -9.88 8.62
C LEU A 158 14.04 -10.03 7.22
N ARG A 159 14.87 -10.04 6.17
CA ARG A 159 14.39 -10.38 4.83
C ARG A 159 13.93 -11.83 4.74
N ALA A 160 14.68 -12.77 5.32
CA ALA A 160 14.35 -14.19 5.30
C ALA A 160 12.95 -14.47 5.84
N VAL A 161 12.58 -13.89 6.99
CA VAL A 161 11.23 -14.07 7.56
C VAL A 161 10.13 -13.44 6.68
N VAL A 162 10.40 -12.29 6.05
CA VAL A 162 9.39 -11.61 5.22
C VAL A 162 9.19 -12.31 3.86
N ILE A 163 10.21 -13.00 3.35
CA ILE A 163 10.12 -13.75 2.09
C ILE A 163 9.75 -15.22 2.26
N SER A 164 9.94 -15.81 3.45
CA SER A 164 9.71 -17.23 3.70
C SER A 164 8.24 -17.64 3.57
N GLY A 165 7.32 -16.70 3.73
CA GLY A 165 5.89 -16.99 3.82
C GLY A 165 5.46 -17.54 5.18
N GLU A 166 6.35 -17.52 6.18
CA GLU A 166 6.06 -17.92 7.57
C GLU A 166 5.21 -16.90 8.32
N ILE A 167 5.09 -15.67 7.79
CA ILE A 167 4.30 -14.61 8.40
C ILE A 167 3.36 -13.98 7.38
N ALA A 168 2.22 -13.51 7.88
CA ALA A 168 1.35 -12.60 7.16
C ALA A 168 1.00 -11.41 8.05
N PHE A 169 1.21 -10.20 7.56
CA PHE A 169 0.69 -9.00 8.22
C PHE A 169 -0.84 -9.03 8.21
N THR A 170 -1.43 -8.84 9.39
CA THR A 170 -2.88 -8.87 9.61
C THR A 170 -3.43 -7.47 9.89
N HIS A 171 -2.60 -6.59 10.44
CA HIS A 171 -2.95 -5.20 10.70
C HIS A 171 -1.74 -4.28 10.44
N VAL A 172 -1.96 -3.24 9.63
CA VAL A 172 -1.02 -2.15 9.41
C VAL A 172 -1.76 -0.84 9.63
N PRO A 173 -1.31 0.02 10.53
CA PRO A 173 -2.01 1.23 10.94
C PRO A 173 -1.74 2.36 9.95
N PHE A 174 -2.66 3.34 9.91
CA PHE A 174 -2.51 4.53 9.09
C PHE A 174 -2.55 5.81 9.94
N ALA A 175 -1.66 6.75 9.63
CA ALA A 175 -1.59 8.05 10.29
C ALA A 175 -2.66 9.01 9.73
N THR A 176 -3.91 8.88 10.21
CA THR A 176 -5.08 9.63 9.73
C THR A 176 -4.84 11.14 9.70
N ARG A 177 -4.23 11.72 10.73
CA ARG A 177 -3.95 13.16 10.79
C ARG A 177 -3.00 13.63 9.68
N LEU A 178 -1.96 12.84 9.38
CA LEU A 178 -1.04 13.18 8.27
C LEU A 178 -1.75 13.05 6.91
N GLN A 179 -2.66 12.08 6.77
CA GLN A 179 -3.48 11.96 5.56
C GLN A 179 -4.37 13.18 5.35
N GLU A 180 -5.05 13.65 6.40
CA GLU A 180 -5.90 14.85 6.35
C GLU A 180 -5.10 16.08 5.94
N GLN A 181 -3.94 16.31 6.57
CA GLN A 181 -3.05 17.42 6.22
C GLN A 181 -2.53 17.32 4.77
N LEU A 182 -2.22 16.11 4.29
CA LEU A 182 -1.83 15.91 2.89
C LEU A 182 -2.99 16.17 1.93
N ILE A 183 -4.24 15.85 2.31
CA ILE A 183 -5.43 16.17 1.51
C ILE A 183 -5.67 17.68 1.47
N GLU A 184 -5.48 18.38 2.60
CA GLU A 184 -5.58 19.85 2.66
C GLU A 184 -4.55 20.50 1.72
N ARG A 185 -3.31 20.01 1.72
CA ARG A 185 -2.24 20.52 0.86
C ARG A 185 -2.37 20.10 -0.60
N PHE A 186 -2.80 18.86 -0.85
CA PHE A 186 -2.93 18.25 -2.18
C PHE A 186 -4.34 17.66 -2.34
N PRO A 187 -5.36 18.48 -2.66
CA PRO A 187 -6.76 18.04 -2.71
C PRO A 187 -7.04 16.87 -3.66
N GLN A 188 -6.21 16.67 -4.69
CA GLN A 188 -6.30 15.53 -5.61
C GLN A 188 -6.12 14.16 -4.92
N LEU A 189 -5.55 14.14 -3.72
CA LEU A 189 -5.34 12.92 -2.93
C LEU A 189 -6.59 12.45 -2.16
N LYS A 190 -7.69 13.22 -2.18
CA LYS A 190 -8.91 12.86 -1.46
C LYS A 190 -9.41 11.47 -1.88
N GLY A 191 -9.53 10.58 -0.89
CA GLY A 191 -9.96 9.19 -1.08
C GLY A 191 -8.90 8.26 -1.70
N SER A 192 -7.65 8.71 -1.86
CA SER A 192 -6.57 7.94 -2.49
C SER A 192 -5.21 8.14 -1.81
N VAL A 193 -5.18 8.58 -0.55
CA VAL A 193 -3.97 8.66 0.27
C VAL A 193 -4.00 7.67 1.43
N HIS A 194 -2.89 6.96 1.60
CA HIS A 194 -2.64 6.03 2.70
C HIS A 194 -1.25 6.29 3.25
N VAL A 195 -1.16 6.80 4.49
CA VAL A 195 0.12 7.04 5.18
C VAL A 195 0.27 5.97 6.24
N VAL A 196 1.11 4.96 5.98
CA VAL A 196 1.40 3.90 6.93
C VAL A 196 2.11 4.50 8.15
N ASP A 197 1.58 4.21 9.33
CA ASP A 197 2.17 4.66 10.58
C ASP A 197 3.28 3.69 11.03
N LEU A 198 4.51 4.21 11.06
CA LEU A 198 5.71 3.46 11.36
C LEU A 198 6.33 3.95 12.68
N PRO A 199 6.86 3.04 13.52
CA PRO A 199 7.70 3.38 14.66
C PRO A 199 8.88 4.27 14.26
N GLU A 200 9.23 5.22 15.11
CA GLU A 200 10.31 6.18 14.84
C GLU A 200 11.67 5.51 14.61
N ASN A 201 11.96 4.40 15.31
CA ASN A 201 13.23 3.68 15.21
C ASN A 201 13.18 2.46 14.26
N MET A 202 12.12 2.32 13.46
CA MET A 202 12.00 1.17 12.56
C MET A 202 13.16 1.14 11.55
N ILE A 203 13.69 -0.06 11.28
CA ILE A 203 14.73 -0.25 10.26
C ILE A 203 14.19 0.12 8.88
N GLU A 204 14.66 1.24 8.33
CA GLU A 204 14.13 1.83 7.09
C GLU A 204 14.29 0.93 5.85
N GLU A 205 15.36 0.14 5.80
CA GLU A 205 15.76 -0.55 4.55
C GLU A 205 14.94 -1.81 4.23
N THR A 206 14.28 -2.43 5.22
CA THR A 206 13.69 -3.76 5.05
C THR A 206 12.18 -3.76 5.25
N LEU A 207 11.68 -3.26 6.38
CA LEU A 207 10.25 -3.37 6.71
C LEU A 207 9.34 -2.34 6.05
N PRO A 208 9.69 -1.05 5.96
CA PRO A 208 8.80 -0.07 5.35
C PRO A 208 8.36 -0.44 3.93
N PRO A 209 9.26 -0.87 3.01
CA PRO A 209 8.83 -1.31 1.69
C PRO A 209 7.79 -2.44 1.71
N GLU A 210 7.84 -3.33 2.70
CA GLU A 210 6.92 -4.47 2.86
C GLU A 210 5.55 -4.02 3.36
N LEU A 211 5.52 -3.11 4.33
CA LEU A 211 4.29 -2.55 4.89
C LEU A 211 3.58 -1.66 3.86
N LEU A 212 4.33 -0.88 3.07
CA LEU A 212 3.79 -0.09 1.96
C LEU A 212 3.24 -0.97 0.84
N ALA A 213 3.95 -2.05 0.50
CA ALA A 213 3.48 -3.05 -0.45
C ALA A 213 2.17 -3.70 0.04
N TRP A 214 2.10 -4.03 1.32
CA TRP A 214 0.91 -4.60 1.93
C TRP A 214 -0.27 -3.63 1.89
N ALA A 215 -0.06 -2.36 2.25
CA ALA A 215 -1.08 -1.32 2.14
C ALA A 215 -1.58 -1.17 0.69
N ALA A 216 -0.68 -1.12 -0.28
CA ALA A 216 -1.05 -1.04 -1.69
C ALA A 216 -1.84 -2.26 -2.17
N ALA A 217 -1.42 -3.47 -1.81
CA ALA A 217 -2.09 -4.70 -2.21
C ALA A 217 -3.46 -4.89 -1.54
N HIS A 218 -3.54 -4.71 -0.23
CA HIS A 218 -4.70 -5.06 0.58
C HIS A 218 -5.72 -3.91 0.71
N PHE A 219 -5.29 -2.64 0.70
CA PHE A 219 -6.20 -1.50 0.86
C PHE A 219 -6.58 -0.81 -0.44
N VAL A 220 -5.72 -0.87 -1.48
CA VAL A 220 -5.98 -0.19 -2.75
C VAL A 220 -6.31 -1.18 -3.86
N LEU A 221 -5.35 -2.03 -4.25
CA LEU A 221 -5.51 -2.98 -5.35
C LEU A 221 -6.71 -3.91 -5.14
N SER A 222 -6.87 -4.47 -3.94
CA SER A 222 -7.98 -5.38 -3.62
C SER A 222 -9.38 -4.74 -3.69
N LYS A 223 -9.46 -3.40 -3.68
CA LYS A 223 -10.71 -2.64 -3.69
C LYS A 223 -11.03 -2.02 -5.06
N LEU A 224 -10.16 -2.18 -6.06
CA LEU A 224 -10.43 -1.69 -7.40
C LEU A 224 -11.67 -2.37 -7.99
N ASN A 225 -12.61 -1.59 -8.51
CA ASN A 225 -13.82 -2.10 -9.12
C ASN A 225 -13.58 -2.47 -10.59
N LYS A 226 -13.31 -3.76 -10.87
CA LYS A 226 -13.17 -4.34 -12.21
C LYS A 226 -12.40 -3.47 -13.22
N PRO A 227 -11.13 -3.15 -12.95
CA PRO A 227 -10.35 -2.31 -13.85
C PRO A 227 -10.08 -3.04 -15.18
N SER A 228 -10.16 -2.34 -16.30
CA SER A 228 -9.86 -2.90 -17.62
C SER A 228 -8.37 -2.89 -17.92
N ARG A 229 -7.66 -1.82 -17.54
CA ARG A 229 -6.24 -1.58 -17.83
C ARG A 229 -5.52 -1.06 -16.59
N VAL A 230 -4.58 -1.85 -16.09
CA VAL A 230 -3.77 -1.50 -14.91
C VAL A 230 -2.30 -1.39 -15.30
N GLY A 231 -1.76 -0.18 -15.17
CA GLY A 231 -0.36 0.15 -15.41
C GLY A 231 0.52 -0.23 -14.23
N LEU A 232 1.67 -0.83 -14.51
CA LEU A 232 2.67 -1.20 -13.51
C LEU A 232 4.02 -0.56 -13.86
N GLY A 233 4.56 0.21 -12.92
CA GLY A 233 5.95 0.62 -12.92
C GLY A 233 6.88 -0.53 -12.57
N TYR A 234 8.04 -0.21 -12.00
CA TYR A 234 9.06 -1.17 -11.62
C TYR A 234 9.55 -0.91 -10.18
N GLY A 235 10.30 -1.85 -9.62
CA GLY A 235 10.94 -1.70 -8.32
C GLY A 235 10.45 -2.69 -7.26
N TYR A 236 11.22 -2.78 -6.18
CA TYR A 236 11.02 -3.78 -5.13
C TYR A 236 9.64 -3.70 -4.46
N THR A 237 9.20 -2.50 -4.07
CA THR A 237 7.91 -2.31 -3.39
C THR A 237 6.74 -2.76 -4.26
N LEU A 238 6.77 -2.44 -5.56
CA LEU A 238 5.74 -2.89 -6.50
C LEU A 238 5.79 -4.40 -6.75
N HIS A 239 7.00 -5.00 -6.79
CA HIS A 239 7.16 -6.45 -6.82
C HIS A 239 6.50 -7.13 -5.63
N ARG A 240 6.78 -6.64 -4.41
CA ARG A 240 6.17 -7.16 -3.18
C ARG A 240 4.66 -6.98 -3.20
N MET A 241 4.15 -5.83 -3.63
CA MET A 241 2.71 -5.57 -3.79
C MET A 241 2.07 -6.62 -4.71
N CYS A 242 2.66 -6.89 -5.87
CA CYS A 242 2.14 -7.88 -6.82
C CYS A 242 2.21 -9.30 -6.25
N LEU A 243 3.27 -9.64 -5.52
CA LEU A 243 3.48 -10.97 -4.96
C LEU A 243 2.45 -11.31 -3.88
N ILE A 244 2.14 -10.35 -3.00
CA ILE A 244 1.20 -10.54 -1.89
C ILE A 244 -0.25 -10.16 -2.24
N ALA A 245 -0.49 -9.68 -3.47
CA ALA A 245 -1.82 -9.34 -3.95
C ALA A 245 -2.80 -10.52 -3.74
N PRO A 246 -3.93 -10.30 -3.03
CA PRO A 246 -4.92 -11.34 -2.83
C PRO A 246 -5.48 -11.85 -4.16
N PRO A 247 -5.57 -13.18 -4.38
CA PRO A 247 -6.13 -13.71 -5.62
C PRO A 247 -7.63 -13.39 -5.70
N LYS A 248 -8.02 -12.53 -6.65
CA LYS A 248 -9.40 -12.10 -6.87
C LYS A 248 -9.84 -12.44 -8.29
N VAL A 249 -10.43 -13.62 -8.47
CA VAL A 249 -10.74 -14.20 -9.80
C VAL A 249 -11.74 -13.36 -10.59
N GLN A 250 -12.82 -12.88 -9.96
CA GLN A 250 -13.87 -12.13 -10.66
C GLN A 250 -13.54 -10.65 -10.84
N GLN A 251 -12.75 -10.08 -9.94
CA GLN A 251 -12.40 -8.66 -9.95
C GLN A 251 -11.54 -8.31 -11.16
N PHE A 252 -10.58 -9.16 -11.51
CA PHE A 252 -9.61 -8.87 -12.58
C PHE A 252 -9.85 -9.67 -13.87
N ASN A 253 -11.06 -10.21 -14.03
CA ASN A 253 -11.41 -10.96 -15.24
C ASN A 253 -11.40 -10.01 -16.46
N GLY A 254 -10.58 -10.34 -17.46
CA GLY A 254 -10.37 -9.50 -18.64
C GLY A 254 -9.46 -8.28 -18.43
N THR A 255 -8.99 -8.03 -17.20
CA THR A 255 -8.03 -6.95 -16.93
C THR A 255 -6.74 -7.19 -17.71
N ARG A 256 -6.20 -6.11 -18.28
CA ARG A 256 -4.90 -6.09 -18.96
C ARG A 256 -3.87 -5.39 -18.08
N TRP A 257 -2.84 -6.13 -17.67
CA TRP A 257 -1.69 -5.62 -16.94
C TRP A 257 -0.66 -5.05 -17.91
N ILE A 258 -0.34 -3.77 -17.78
CA ILE A 258 0.42 -3.01 -18.77
C ILE A 258 1.72 -2.50 -18.14
N PRO A 259 2.89 -2.95 -18.61
CA PRO A 259 4.17 -2.39 -18.18
C PRO A 259 4.31 -0.93 -18.64
N LEU A 260 4.84 -0.08 -17.77
CA LEU A 260 5.00 1.36 -18.03
C LEU A 260 6.43 1.74 -18.47
N ILE A 261 7.40 0.84 -18.28
CA ILE A 261 8.81 1.08 -18.61
C ILE A 261 9.57 -0.23 -18.80
N THR A 262 10.57 -0.20 -19.68
CA THR A 262 11.59 -1.22 -19.84
C THR A 262 12.94 -0.58 -20.19
N TYR A 263 14.04 -1.32 -20.09
CA TYR A 263 15.42 -0.85 -20.27
C TYR A 263 16.11 -1.55 -21.45
N SER A 264 17.12 -0.92 -22.06
CA SER A 264 17.94 -1.53 -23.11
C SER A 264 18.96 -2.47 -22.48
N GLY A 265 18.84 -3.77 -22.77
CA GLY A 265 19.70 -4.82 -22.26
C GLY A 265 18.89 -5.97 -21.67
N GLU A 266 19.21 -7.20 -22.07
CA GLU A 266 18.58 -8.42 -21.55
C GLU A 266 18.87 -8.67 -20.05
N GLU A 267 19.88 -8.00 -19.48
CA GLU A 267 20.34 -8.22 -18.10
C GLU A 267 19.47 -7.57 -17.00
N GLU A 268 18.48 -6.74 -17.35
CA GLU A 268 17.54 -6.15 -16.38
C GLU A 268 16.09 -6.66 -16.50
N VAL A 269 15.89 -7.87 -17.06
CA VAL A 269 14.70 -8.70 -16.77
C VAL A 269 14.84 -9.25 -15.34
N THR A 270 14.89 -8.34 -14.38
CA THR A 270 14.89 -8.65 -12.96
C THR A 270 13.47 -8.92 -12.49
N ILE A 271 13.34 -9.60 -11.36
CA ILE A 271 12.07 -9.82 -10.65
C ILE A 271 11.32 -8.51 -10.31
N ASN A 272 11.96 -7.36 -10.45
CA ASN A 272 11.38 -6.05 -10.18
C ASN A 272 10.99 -5.27 -11.44
N SER A 273 11.22 -5.81 -12.64
CA SER A 273 10.91 -5.14 -13.91
C SER A 273 9.39 -5.07 -14.16
N ALA A 274 8.92 -3.99 -14.79
CA ALA A 274 7.50 -3.82 -15.09
C ALA A 274 6.90 -4.97 -15.93
N ASN A 275 7.69 -5.51 -16.87
CA ASN A 275 7.31 -6.68 -17.66
C ASN A 275 7.10 -7.92 -16.79
N TYR A 276 8.01 -8.19 -15.85
CA TYR A 276 7.87 -9.30 -14.92
C TYR A 276 6.64 -9.10 -14.01
N LEU A 277 6.41 -7.89 -13.51
CA LEU A 277 5.24 -7.60 -12.68
C LEU A 277 3.92 -7.81 -13.43
N ALA A 278 3.82 -7.33 -14.68
CA ALA A 278 2.66 -7.58 -15.52
C ALA A 278 2.42 -9.09 -15.73
N ALA A 279 3.47 -9.84 -16.05
CA ALA A 279 3.40 -11.29 -16.22
C ALA A 279 2.98 -12.00 -14.91
N LEU A 280 3.56 -11.63 -13.77
CA LEU A 280 3.22 -12.16 -12.45
C LEU A 280 1.73 -11.95 -12.14
N MET A 281 1.22 -10.75 -12.38
CA MET A 281 -0.19 -10.45 -12.15
C MET A 281 -1.13 -11.25 -13.05
N LYS A 282 -0.75 -11.48 -14.32
CA LYS A 282 -1.48 -12.43 -15.20
C LYS A 282 -1.58 -13.83 -14.59
N TYR A 283 -0.49 -14.35 -14.01
CA TYR A 283 -0.50 -15.68 -13.40
C TYR A 283 -1.29 -15.73 -12.08
N ARG A 284 -1.29 -14.65 -11.30
CA ARG A 284 -2.03 -14.57 -10.04
C ARG A 284 -3.54 -14.35 -10.21
N HIS A 285 -3.94 -13.71 -11.30
CA HIS A 285 -5.34 -13.33 -11.55
C HIS A 285 -5.89 -14.03 -12.79
N HIS A 286 -6.59 -15.14 -12.56
CA HIS A 286 -7.18 -15.96 -13.62
C HIS A 286 -8.03 -15.13 -14.59
N LYS A 287 -7.89 -15.38 -15.90
CA LYS A 287 -8.52 -14.66 -17.03
C LYS A 287 -8.11 -13.20 -17.22
N SER A 288 -7.16 -12.68 -16.44
CA SER A 288 -6.46 -11.46 -16.83
C SER A 288 -5.41 -11.75 -17.90
N ILE A 289 -4.94 -10.71 -18.58
CA ILE A 289 -3.89 -10.79 -19.60
C ILE A 289 -2.78 -9.79 -19.28
N ALA A 290 -1.58 -10.01 -19.80
CA ALA A 290 -0.45 -9.09 -19.63
C ALA A 290 0.08 -8.68 -21.00
N ALA A 291 0.40 -7.40 -21.14
CA ALA A 291 1.22 -6.89 -22.24
C ALA A 291 2.71 -7.11 -21.93
N TYR A 292 3.54 -7.05 -22.96
CA TYR A 292 5.00 -7.09 -22.86
C TYR A 292 5.57 -5.90 -23.63
N LEU A 293 6.33 -5.05 -22.95
CA LEU A 293 6.97 -3.87 -23.52
C LEU A 293 8.42 -4.20 -23.89
N PRO A 294 8.75 -4.33 -25.18
CA PRO A 294 10.13 -4.47 -25.61
C PRO A 294 10.85 -3.14 -25.49
N TYR A 295 12.17 -3.20 -25.30
CA TYR A 295 12.98 -2.03 -25.58
C TYR A 295 12.99 -1.78 -27.09
N VAL A 296 12.70 -0.54 -27.47
CA VAL A 296 12.71 -0.06 -28.85
C VAL A 296 13.63 1.15 -28.92
N SER A 297 14.68 1.03 -29.73
CA SER A 297 15.64 2.10 -29.93
C SER A 297 14.97 3.33 -30.57
N PRO A 298 15.40 4.56 -30.27
CA PRO A 298 14.76 5.78 -30.78
C PRO A 298 14.52 5.78 -32.29
N GLU A 299 15.44 5.21 -33.06
CA GLU A 299 15.39 5.16 -34.53
C GLU A 299 14.26 4.25 -35.07
N THR A 300 13.87 3.24 -34.29
CA THR A 300 12.88 2.23 -34.71
C THR A 300 11.51 2.44 -34.08
N ARG A 301 11.38 3.31 -33.06
CA ARG A 301 10.12 3.59 -32.37
C ARG A 301 8.95 3.98 -33.28
N PRO A 302 9.10 4.84 -34.31
CA PRO A 302 7.96 5.33 -35.09
C PRO A 302 7.24 4.25 -35.90
N SER A 303 7.88 3.11 -36.18
CA SER A 303 7.34 2.02 -37.00
C SER A 303 7.16 0.71 -36.23
N HIS A 304 7.38 0.71 -34.91
CA HIS A 304 7.35 -0.51 -34.10
C HIS A 304 5.91 -0.86 -33.67
N LYS A 305 5.27 -1.77 -34.41
CA LYS A 305 3.87 -2.18 -34.21
C LYS A 305 3.49 -2.53 -32.77
N GLN A 306 4.30 -3.34 -32.08
CA GLN A 306 3.98 -3.71 -30.68
C GLN A 306 4.04 -2.52 -29.72
N LEU A 307 4.87 -1.52 -30.01
CA LEU A 307 4.94 -0.30 -29.21
C LEU A 307 3.70 0.57 -29.46
N GLU A 308 3.22 0.63 -30.71
CA GLU A 308 1.95 1.30 -31.03
C GLU A 308 0.76 0.68 -30.29
N ASP A 309 0.69 -0.66 -30.23
CA ASP A 309 -0.35 -1.35 -29.48
C ASP A 309 -0.30 -1.01 -27.98
N ILE A 310 0.89 -0.90 -27.40
CA ILE A 310 1.07 -0.51 -26.00
C ILE A 310 0.76 0.98 -25.76
N ARG A 311 1.09 1.86 -26.71
CA ARG A 311 0.72 3.28 -26.62
C ARG A 311 -0.79 3.46 -26.54
N ARG A 312 -1.56 2.71 -27.32
CA ARG A 312 -3.03 2.68 -27.21
C ARG A 312 -3.50 2.19 -25.84
N ASP A 313 -2.81 1.22 -25.26
CA ASP A 313 -3.09 0.75 -23.91
C ASP A 313 -2.77 1.82 -22.86
N TRP A 314 -1.69 2.60 -23.01
CA TRP A 314 -1.33 3.71 -22.14
C TRP A 314 -2.36 4.85 -22.17
N GLU A 315 -2.86 5.20 -23.35
CA GLU A 315 -3.91 6.22 -23.52
C GLU A 315 -5.23 5.87 -22.80
N LEU A 316 -5.46 4.57 -22.54
CA LEU A 316 -6.70 4.02 -22.00
C LEU A 316 -6.53 3.45 -20.57
N LEU A 317 -5.45 3.79 -19.87
CA LEU A 317 -5.22 3.32 -18.50
C LEU A 317 -6.32 3.80 -17.54
N ASP A 318 -6.86 2.88 -16.74
CA ASP A 318 -7.79 3.20 -15.66
C ASP A 318 -7.05 3.52 -14.37
N VAL A 319 -6.03 2.71 -14.08
CA VAL A 319 -5.24 2.79 -12.86
C VAL A 319 -3.78 2.53 -13.18
N ALA A 320 -2.85 3.19 -12.49
CA ALA A 320 -1.43 2.87 -12.53
C ALA A 320 -0.82 2.85 -11.11
N PHE A 321 0.10 1.91 -10.89
CA PHE A 321 0.93 1.85 -9.68
C PHE A 321 2.38 2.14 -10.07
N VAL A 322 2.95 3.18 -9.49
CA VAL A 322 4.25 3.73 -9.87
C VAL A 322 5.14 3.89 -8.66
N GLY A 323 6.45 3.80 -8.89
CA GLY A 323 7.47 4.15 -7.90
C GLY A 323 8.32 5.31 -8.42
N GLY A 324 9.37 5.63 -7.68
CA GLY A 324 10.38 6.59 -8.11
C GLY A 324 11.58 6.55 -7.17
N TYR A 325 12.68 7.14 -7.63
CA TYR A 325 13.92 7.23 -6.88
C TYR A 325 14.29 8.69 -6.64
N GLY A 326 14.68 8.99 -5.40
CA GLY A 326 15.33 10.26 -5.08
C GLY A 326 16.77 10.29 -5.59
N TRP A 327 17.34 11.48 -5.70
CA TRP A 327 18.77 11.64 -5.94
C TRP A 327 19.51 11.88 -4.62
N ASP A 328 20.48 11.02 -4.29
CA ASP A 328 21.40 11.23 -3.18
C ASP A 328 22.79 10.64 -3.45
N LYS A 329 23.81 11.51 -3.47
CA LYS A 329 25.22 11.16 -3.71
C LYS A 329 25.72 10.04 -2.80
N THR A 330 25.19 9.90 -1.58
CA THR A 330 25.66 8.93 -0.59
C THR A 330 25.01 7.55 -0.72
N THR A 331 23.78 7.45 -1.28
CA THR A 331 23.00 6.20 -1.33
C THR A 331 22.76 5.64 -2.74
N ASN A 332 23.24 6.33 -3.79
CA ASN A 332 23.01 6.00 -5.20
C ASN A 332 23.67 4.71 -5.75
N PHE A 333 24.12 3.81 -4.89
CA PHE A 333 24.60 2.49 -5.31
C PHE A 333 23.49 1.65 -5.97
N ARG A 334 22.21 1.95 -5.70
CA ARG A 334 21.03 1.21 -6.17
C ARG A 334 20.42 1.71 -7.49
N VAL A 335 20.97 2.77 -8.07
CA VAL A 335 20.51 3.30 -9.36
C VAL A 335 21.26 2.59 -10.49
N ALA A 336 20.53 2.14 -11.53
CA ALA A 336 21.12 1.48 -12.68
C ALA A 336 22.27 2.32 -13.28
N THR A 337 23.30 1.64 -13.79
CA THR A 337 24.52 2.27 -14.30
C THR A 337 24.24 3.33 -15.38
N SER A 338 23.18 3.12 -16.17
CA SER A 338 22.66 4.06 -17.18
C SER A 338 22.32 5.42 -16.58
N TYR A 339 21.64 5.46 -15.43
CA TYR A 339 21.31 6.71 -14.74
C TYR A 339 22.52 7.37 -14.08
N ARG A 340 23.49 6.59 -13.57
CA ARG A 340 24.73 7.18 -13.02
C ARG A 340 25.45 8.05 -14.05
N ARG A 341 25.43 7.64 -15.33
CA ARG A 341 25.98 8.43 -16.44
C ARG A 341 25.20 9.75 -16.61
N ILE A 342 23.87 9.69 -16.57
CA ILE A 342 23.00 10.86 -16.71
C ILE A 342 23.22 11.85 -15.57
N TYR A 343 23.23 11.37 -14.33
CA TYR A 343 23.47 12.24 -13.18
C TYR A 343 24.87 12.87 -13.19
N ARG A 344 25.89 12.14 -13.66
CA ARG A 344 27.23 12.72 -13.87
C ARG A 344 27.21 13.82 -14.93
N LYS A 345 26.46 13.64 -16.03
CA LYS A 345 26.28 14.70 -17.05
C LYS A 345 25.59 15.93 -16.44
N LEU A 346 24.51 15.73 -15.67
CA LEU A 346 23.80 16.81 -14.98
C LEU A 346 24.67 17.51 -13.93
N GLU A 347 25.55 16.78 -13.25
CA GLU A 347 26.53 17.35 -12.33
C GLU A 347 27.56 18.22 -13.06
N ASN A 348 28.13 17.72 -14.16
CA ASN A 348 29.07 18.48 -14.98
C ASN A 348 28.42 19.73 -15.61
N ALA A 349 27.11 19.67 -15.89
CA ALA A 349 26.33 20.80 -16.39
C ALA A 349 25.87 21.77 -15.28
N GLY A 350 26.18 21.52 -14.00
CA GLY A 350 25.77 22.35 -12.87
C GLY A 350 24.27 22.26 -12.53
N GLN A 351 23.54 21.30 -13.09
CA GLN A 351 22.09 21.13 -12.93
C GLN A 351 21.72 20.16 -11.80
N ILE A 352 22.68 19.49 -11.17
CA ILE A 352 22.38 18.45 -10.17
C ILE A 352 21.55 18.95 -8.97
N ALA A 353 21.67 20.23 -8.61
CA ALA A 353 20.91 20.82 -7.51
C ALA A 353 19.41 21.02 -7.82
N THR A 354 19.04 21.04 -9.11
CA THR A 354 17.64 21.19 -9.55
C THR A 354 16.93 19.85 -9.67
N VAL A 355 17.66 18.73 -9.67
CA VAL A 355 17.12 17.38 -9.77
C VAL A 355 16.20 17.08 -8.60
N ALA A 356 15.00 16.60 -8.90
CA ALA A 356 14.09 16.01 -7.93
C ALA A 356 14.33 14.50 -7.79
N GLY A 357 14.56 13.82 -8.91
CA GLY A 357 14.78 12.38 -8.93
C GLY A 357 14.36 11.74 -10.25
N GLU A 358 14.18 10.42 -10.22
CA GLU A 358 13.73 9.61 -11.33
C GLU A 358 12.28 9.16 -11.09
N PHE A 359 11.47 9.23 -12.14
CA PHE A 359 10.07 8.81 -12.16
C PHE A 359 9.73 8.14 -13.50
N LEU A 360 9.50 6.83 -13.50
CA LEU A 360 9.13 6.02 -14.69
C LEU A 360 10.06 6.21 -15.91
N GLY A 361 11.35 6.33 -15.67
CA GLY A 361 12.40 6.59 -16.65
C GLY A 361 12.79 8.05 -16.77
N HIS A 362 11.90 8.96 -16.38
CA HIS A 362 12.08 10.40 -16.58
C HIS A 362 12.86 11.00 -15.42
N ILE A 363 13.93 11.73 -15.73
CA ILE A 363 14.67 12.51 -14.72
C ILE A 363 13.98 13.86 -14.58
N LEU A 364 13.33 14.06 -13.43
CA LEU A 364 12.58 15.26 -13.15
C LEU A 364 13.43 16.29 -12.40
N ASP A 365 13.22 17.57 -12.70
CA ASP A 365 13.60 18.65 -11.81
C ASP A 365 12.57 18.84 -10.68
N LYS A 366 12.88 19.73 -9.74
CA LYS A 366 12.02 20.11 -8.60
C LYS A 366 10.70 20.76 -9.02
N GLY A 367 10.58 21.26 -10.25
CA GLY A 367 9.33 21.73 -10.84
C GLY A 367 8.55 20.62 -11.57
N GLY A 368 9.11 19.41 -11.68
CA GLY A 368 8.52 18.26 -12.37
C GLY A 368 8.66 18.27 -13.89
N ALA A 369 9.50 19.15 -14.45
CA ALA A 369 9.90 19.09 -15.86
C ALA A 369 11.02 18.05 -16.07
N THR A 370 11.12 17.50 -17.28
CA THR A 370 12.18 16.52 -17.61
C THR A 370 13.49 17.24 -17.92
N LEU A 371 14.59 16.84 -17.27
CA LEU A 371 15.92 17.46 -17.42
C LEU A 371 16.76 16.89 -18.57
N SER A 372 16.39 15.73 -19.12
CA SER A 372 17.10 15.11 -20.24
C SER A 372 16.07 14.51 -21.20
N GLU A 373 15.83 15.23 -22.30
CA GLU A 373 15.01 14.78 -23.43
C GLU A 373 15.80 13.97 -24.46
N ASP A 374 17.13 13.84 -24.28
CA ASP A 374 17.94 13.07 -25.21
C ASP A 374 17.66 11.56 -25.04
N GLU A 375 16.66 11.09 -25.78
CA GLU A 375 16.19 9.70 -25.77
C GLU A 375 17.31 8.70 -26.10
N THR A 376 18.40 9.16 -26.74
CA THR A 376 19.56 8.34 -27.06
C THR A 376 20.43 8.01 -25.83
N ASP A 377 20.39 8.85 -24.80
CA ASP A 377 21.12 8.63 -23.56
C ASP A 377 20.38 7.70 -22.59
N LEU A 378 19.04 7.72 -22.68
CA LEU A 378 18.13 6.92 -21.88
C LEU A 378 17.78 5.64 -22.63
N ALA A 379 18.56 4.61 -22.34
CA ALA A 379 18.36 3.20 -22.65
C ALA A 379 17.01 2.66 -22.11
N THR A 380 15.87 3.25 -22.47
CA THR A 380 14.54 2.92 -21.97
C THR A 380 13.49 3.01 -23.05
N THR A 381 12.42 2.23 -22.93
CA THR A 381 11.13 2.51 -23.60
C THR A 381 10.09 2.64 -22.51
N ARG A 382 9.39 3.77 -22.47
CA ARG A 382 8.59 4.18 -21.31
C ARG A 382 7.35 4.97 -21.72
N ILE A 383 6.36 4.96 -20.83
CA ILE A 383 5.15 5.75 -20.97
C ILE A 383 5.47 7.26 -21.01
N PRO A 384 4.89 8.03 -21.95
CA PRO A 384 4.96 9.48 -21.93
C PRO A 384 4.30 10.07 -20.67
N LEU A 385 4.88 11.15 -20.10
CA LEU A 385 4.30 11.81 -18.92
C LEU A 385 2.89 12.37 -19.20
N GLU A 386 2.60 12.75 -20.44
CA GLU A 386 1.26 13.17 -20.88
C GLU A 386 0.19 12.09 -20.69
N ASP A 387 0.52 10.81 -20.93
CA ASP A 387 -0.40 9.70 -20.73
C ASP A 387 -0.51 9.31 -19.26
N VAL A 388 0.56 9.50 -18.48
CA VAL A 388 0.48 9.42 -17.01
C VAL A 388 -0.49 10.48 -16.46
N GLN A 389 -0.38 11.73 -16.91
CA GLN A 389 -1.32 12.80 -16.53
C GLN A 389 -2.74 12.50 -17.01
N ARG A 390 -2.90 11.94 -18.22
CA ARG A 390 -4.20 11.52 -18.75
C ARG A 390 -4.84 10.48 -17.82
N CYS A 391 -4.09 9.46 -17.42
CA CYS A 391 -4.53 8.47 -16.43
C CYS A 391 -4.90 9.13 -15.09
N ALA A 392 -4.08 10.05 -14.57
CA ALA A 392 -4.38 10.75 -13.32
C ALA A 392 -5.61 11.68 -13.42
N ARG A 393 -5.97 12.17 -14.61
CA ARG A 393 -7.20 12.96 -14.82
C ARG A 393 -8.45 12.08 -14.89
N ASN A 394 -8.37 10.94 -15.57
CA ASN A 394 -9.52 10.10 -15.87
C ASN A 394 -9.70 8.92 -14.91
N GLY A 395 -8.69 8.63 -14.11
CA GLY A 395 -8.59 7.46 -13.25
C GLY A 395 -7.68 7.70 -12.05
N LYS A 396 -6.81 6.75 -11.74
CA LYS A 396 -5.91 6.85 -10.58
C LYS A 396 -4.47 6.46 -10.89
N VAL A 397 -3.52 7.30 -10.48
CA VAL A 397 -2.08 6.97 -10.48
C VAL A 397 -1.59 7.03 -9.05
N TYR A 398 -1.29 5.86 -8.48
CA TYR A 398 -0.80 5.68 -7.12
C TYR A 398 0.72 5.61 -7.11
N PHE A 399 1.36 6.56 -6.43
CA PHE A 399 2.75 6.39 -6.03
C PHE A 399 2.81 5.44 -4.82
N VAL A 400 3.65 4.40 -4.91
CA VAL A 400 3.88 3.45 -3.82
C VAL A 400 5.35 3.47 -3.44
N GLY A 401 5.66 4.06 -2.29
CA GLY A 401 7.03 4.14 -1.80
C GLY A 401 7.18 5.12 -0.65
N GLY A 402 8.22 4.89 0.16
CA GLY A 402 8.58 5.71 1.31
C GLY A 402 10.07 6.09 1.28
N GLY A 403 10.47 6.85 2.30
CA GLY A 403 11.84 7.35 2.45
C GLY A 403 11.95 8.83 2.07
N VAL A 404 12.48 9.62 2.98
CA VAL A 404 12.62 11.08 2.88
C VAL A 404 13.37 11.52 1.63
N GLN A 405 14.35 10.74 1.16
CA GLN A 405 15.11 11.02 -0.05
C GLN A 405 14.24 11.09 -1.32
N LYS A 406 13.08 10.44 -1.34
CA LYS A 406 12.13 10.48 -2.47
C LYS A 406 11.19 11.69 -2.43
N THR A 407 11.19 12.46 -1.35
CA THR A 407 10.29 13.61 -1.18
C THR A 407 10.33 14.58 -2.38
N PRO A 408 11.50 14.97 -2.92
CA PRO A 408 11.53 15.93 -4.03
C PRO A 408 10.81 15.41 -5.29
N VAL A 409 11.01 14.14 -5.67
CA VAL A 409 10.36 13.57 -6.87
C VAL A 409 8.86 13.32 -6.64
N VAL A 410 8.46 12.91 -5.44
CA VAL A 410 7.04 12.74 -5.11
C VAL A 410 6.31 14.09 -5.10
N ARG A 411 6.94 15.13 -4.56
CA ARG A 411 6.40 16.50 -4.58
C ARG A 411 6.20 17.00 -6.01
N ALA A 412 7.24 16.90 -6.84
CA ALA A 412 7.18 17.28 -8.25
C ALA A 412 6.06 16.52 -8.99
N ALA A 413 5.91 15.22 -8.73
CA ALA A 413 4.85 14.40 -9.32
C ALA A 413 3.42 14.79 -8.86
N LEU A 414 3.25 15.21 -7.60
CA LEU A 414 1.97 15.72 -7.09
C LEU A 414 1.63 17.08 -7.71
N GLU A 415 2.60 17.99 -7.77
CA GLU A 415 2.43 19.36 -8.29
C GLU A 415 2.10 19.34 -9.79
N MET A 416 2.78 18.49 -10.55
CA MET A 416 2.52 18.29 -11.99
C MET A 416 1.34 17.35 -12.28
N ARG A 417 0.64 16.86 -11.24
CA ARG A 417 -0.47 15.90 -11.34
C ARG A 417 -0.13 14.65 -12.17
N TYR A 418 1.13 14.20 -12.10
CA TYR A 418 1.50 12.86 -12.56
C TYR A 418 0.91 11.79 -11.65
N ILE A 419 0.70 12.12 -10.37
CA ILE A 419 0.04 11.22 -9.41
C ILE A 419 -1.15 11.92 -8.75
N ASN A 420 -2.18 11.13 -8.44
CA ASN A 420 -3.35 11.56 -7.68
C ASN A 420 -3.73 10.54 -6.58
N GLY A 421 -2.86 9.56 -6.33
CA GLY A 421 -2.91 8.67 -5.19
C GLY A 421 -1.51 8.49 -4.60
N LEU A 422 -1.44 8.30 -3.28
CA LEU A 422 -0.18 8.23 -2.55
C LEU A 422 -0.25 7.18 -1.46
N ILE A 423 0.69 6.24 -1.48
CA ILE A 423 0.88 5.19 -0.48
C ILE A 423 2.30 5.32 0.03
N THR A 424 2.45 5.90 1.22
CA THR A 424 3.75 6.30 1.80
C THR A 424 3.76 6.06 3.31
N GLU A 425 4.88 6.38 3.96
CA GLU A 425 5.04 6.36 5.41
C GLU A 425 5.19 7.77 6.02
N CYS A 426 5.13 7.84 7.35
CA CYS A 426 5.11 9.07 8.15
C CYS A 426 6.26 10.05 7.87
N GLY A 427 7.49 9.58 7.70
CA GLY A 427 8.69 10.37 7.40
C GLY A 427 8.54 11.19 6.12
N LEU A 428 8.32 10.51 4.98
CA LEU A 428 8.08 11.17 3.69
C LEU A 428 6.83 12.07 3.76
N ALA A 429 5.74 11.63 4.41
CA ALA A 429 4.53 12.44 4.56
C ALA A 429 4.79 13.77 5.30
N ARG A 430 5.52 13.75 6.42
CA ARG A 430 5.91 14.96 7.15
C ARG A 430 6.78 15.89 6.29
N GLU A 431 7.71 15.33 5.52
CA GLU A 431 8.56 16.11 4.62
C GLU A 431 7.78 16.74 3.46
N LEU A 432 6.75 16.07 2.94
CA LEU A 432 5.83 16.68 1.96
C LEU A 432 5.02 17.85 2.52
N LEU A 433 4.80 17.88 3.84
CA LEU A 433 4.05 18.94 4.53
C LEU A 433 4.90 20.14 4.93
N LYS A 434 6.23 20.05 4.85
CA LYS A 434 7.14 21.21 4.89
C LYS A 434 7.06 22.00 3.59
#